data_AF-A0A7V8SVH0-F1
#
_entry.id   AF-A0A7V8SVH0-F1
#
_cell.length_a   1.000
_cell.length_b   1.000
_cell.length_c   1.000
_cell.angle_alpha   90.00
_cell.angle_beta   90.00
_cell.angle_gamma   90.00
#
_symmetry.space_group_name_H-M   'P 1'
#
loop_
_entity.id
_entity.type
_entity.pdbx_description
1 polymer ?
#
loop_
_entity_poly.entity_id
_entity_poly.type
_entity_poly.pdbx_seq_one_letter_code
_entity_poly.pdbx_strand_id
1 'polypeptide(L)'
;AHDVPPGLGSHIAWDTRLDGRLAQAIVSMQAVKGVEVGFAAEGAASPGSKVQDTIHYDRAARRFTRGSNRAGGLEGGITNGQDVVVRGFLKPISTLRRPLESVDLETREPALAAYERSDVAVVPAAGVIGEAMVAIVLAQAFLEKFGGDSLAETRRNYDGYVAQVKNF
;
A
#
# COMPACT_ATOMS: atom_id res chain seq x y z
N ALA A 1 6.17 4.52 0.34
CA ALA A 1 6.95 4.53 1.59
C ALA A 1 8.40 4.21 1.27
N HIS A 2 9.34 4.93 1.88
CA HIS A 2 10.77 4.86 1.57
C HIS A 2 11.53 4.16 2.69
N ASP A 3 12.74 3.68 2.37
CA ASP A 3 13.69 3.07 3.33
C ASP A 3 13.10 1.95 4.20
N VAL A 4 12.12 1.24 3.65
CA VAL A 4 11.48 0.11 4.33
C VAL A 4 12.47 -1.07 4.32
N PRO A 5 12.80 -1.67 5.48
CA PRO A 5 13.76 -2.78 5.49
C PRO A 5 13.20 -3.96 4.70
N PRO A 6 14.07 -4.76 4.05
CA PRO A 6 13.63 -6.01 3.48
C PRO A 6 13.08 -6.94 4.59
N GLY A 7 12.16 -7.82 4.25
CA GLY A 7 11.71 -8.88 5.14
C GLY A 7 10.53 -8.57 6.05
N LEU A 8 9.79 -7.46 5.86
CA LEU A 8 8.49 -7.23 6.49
C LEU A 8 7.38 -7.97 5.72
N GLY A 9 6.41 -8.54 6.43
CA GLY A 9 5.41 -9.44 5.85
C GLY A 9 5.90 -10.89 5.80
N SER A 10 5.09 -11.77 5.23
CA SER A 10 5.41 -13.19 5.09
C SER A 10 4.74 -13.80 3.86
N HIS A 11 5.35 -14.88 3.36
CA HIS A 11 4.81 -15.71 2.28
C HIS A 11 4.18 -17.02 2.81
N ILE A 12 4.19 -17.23 4.13
CA ILE A 12 3.79 -18.50 4.76
C ILE A 12 2.28 -18.70 4.67
N ALA A 13 1.50 -17.65 4.95
CA ALA A 13 0.05 -17.68 4.91
C ALA A 13 -0.49 -16.50 4.10
N TRP A 14 -1.63 -16.71 3.45
CA TRP A 14 -2.20 -15.75 2.50
C TRP A 14 -2.52 -14.38 3.11
N ASP A 15 -2.92 -14.35 4.38
CA ASP A 15 -3.30 -13.17 5.17
C ASP A 15 -2.09 -12.45 5.79
N THR A 16 -0.96 -13.15 5.94
CA THR A 16 0.31 -12.58 6.40
C THR A 16 1.10 -11.87 5.29
N ARG A 17 0.64 -11.98 4.04
CA ARG A 17 1.23 -11.28 2.90
C ARG A 17 0.94 -9.78 2.99
N LEU A 18 1.99 -8.97 2.91
CA LEU A 18 1.91 -7.54 3.18
C LEU A 18 1.19 -6.76 2.06
N ASP A 19 1.30 -7.21 0.81
CA ASP A 19 0.51 -6.69 -0.32
C ASP A 19 -1.01 -6.81 -0.07
N GLY A 20 -1.47 -7.94 0.46
CA GLY A 20 -2.87 -8.16 0.84
C GLY A 20 -3.33 -7.22 1.97
N ARG A 21 -2.51 -7.04 3.00
CA ARG A 21 -2.81 -6.13 4.13
C ARG A 21 -2.87 -4.67 3.69
N LEU A 22 -1.91 -4.23 2.85
CA LEU A 22 -1.90 -2.90 2.27
C LEU A 22 -3.11 -2.67 1.36
N ALA A 23 -3.46 -3.65 0.55
CA ALA A 23 -4.63 -3.60 -0.31
C ALA A 23 -5.92 -3.42 0.50
N GLN A 24 -6.11 -4.21 1.56
CA GLN A 24 -7.25 -4.09 2.46
C GLN A 24 -7.33 -2.69 3.08
N ALA A 25 -6.21 -2.19 3.63
CA ALA A 25 -6.14 -0.88 4.26
C ALA A 25 -6.54 0.24 3.30
N ILE A 26 -6.00 0.24 2.07
CA ILE A 26 -6.33 1.27 1.08
C ILE A 26 -7.77 1.15 0.56
N VAL A 27 -8.26 -0.06 0.24
CA VAL A 27 -9.64 -0.22 -0.29
C VAL A 27 -10.70 0.07 0.77
N SER A 28 -10.38 -0.10 2.05
CA SER A 28 -11.30 0.26 3.16
C SER A 28 -11.52 1.76 3.33
N MET A 29 -10.66 2.60 2.75
CA MET A 29 -10.86 4.06 2.76
C MET A 29 -12.14 4.42 2.02
N GLN A 30 -12.86 5.42 2.52
CA GLN A 30 -14.10 5.86 1.92
C GLN A 30 -13.87 6.25 0.45
N ALA A 31 -14.74 5.72 -0.41
CA ALA A 31 -14.76 5.93 -1.85
C ALA A 31 -13.56 5.43 -2.66
N VAL A 32 -12.61 4.72 -2.04
CA VAL A 32 -11.66 3.92 -2.81
C VAL A 32 -12.41 2.73 -3.40
N LYS A 33 -12.22 2.48 -4.70
CA LYS A 33 -12.89 1.42 -5.47
C LYS A 33 -11.94 0.33 -5.93
N GLY A 34 -10.64 0.55 -5.81
CA GLY A 34 -9.61 -0.43 -6.12
C GLY A 34 -8.24 0.04 -5.64
N VAL A 35 -7.27 -0.85 -5.72
CA VAL A 35 -5.89 -0.62 -5.30
C VAL A 35 -4.93 -1.33 -6.23
N GLU A 36 -3.76 -0.74 -6.41
CA GLU A 36 -2.63 -1.31 -7.15
C GLU A 36 -1.39 -1.29 -6.26
N VAL A 37 -0.66 -2.39 -6.21
CA VAL A 37 0.68 -2.47 -5.61
C VAL A 37 1.70 -2.50 -6.74
N GLY A 38 2.68 -1.61 -6.70
CA GLY A 38 3.60 -1.40 -7.81
C GLY A 38 2.86 -1.03 -9.10
N PHE A 39 3.18 -1.74 -10.17
CA PHE A 39 2.61 -1.57 -11.52
C PHE A 39 1.75 -2.80 -11.87
N ALA A 40 0.89 -3.25 -10.96
CA ALA A 40 0.12 -4.48 -11.14
C ALA A 40 -0.80 -4.49 -12.38
N ALA A 41 -1.42 -3.37 -12.76
CA ALA A 41 -2.28 -3.32 -13.95
C ALA A 41 -1.45 -3.47 -15.24
N GLU A 42 -0.35 -2.73 -15.37
CA GLU A 42 0.58 -2.85 -16.49
C GLU A 42 1.26 -4.24 -16.52
N GLY A 43 1.65 -4.73 -15.34
CA GLY A 43 2.28 -6.04 -15.17
C GLY A 43 1.38 -7.19 -15.58
N ALA A 44 0.09 -7.14 -15.24
CA ALA A 44 -0.90 -8.13 -15.65
C ALA A 44 -1.14 -8.15 -17.17
N ALA A 45 -0.91 -7.03 -17.86
CA ALA A 45 -1.02 -6.91 -19.31
C ALA A 45 0.30 -7.16 -20.07
N SER A 46 1.39 -7.50 -19.36
CA SER A 46 2.74 -7.56 -19.93
C SER A 46 3.33 -8.98 -19.87
N PRO A 47 4.21 -9.36 -20.83
CA PRO A 47 4.93 -10.62 -20.76
C PRO A 47 5.91 -10.62 -19.59
N GLY A 48 6.14 -11.78 -18.97
CA GLY A 48 7.00 -11.91 -17.79
C GLY A 48 8.42 -11.34 -17.95
N SER A 49 8.97 -11.35 -19.17
CA SER A 49 10.26 -10.74 -19.50
C SER A 49 10.32 -9.22 -19.32
N LYS A 50 9.17 -8.55 -19.15
CA LYS A 50 9.06 -7.10 -18.94
C LYS A 50 8.56 -6.72 -17.55
N VAL A 51 8.16 -7.69 -16.71
CA VAL A 51 7.50 -7.43 -15.42
C VAL A 51 8.46 -7.57 -14.25
N GLN A 52 9.36 -8.55 -14.29
CA GLN A 52 10.22 -8.87 -13.16
C GLN A 52 11.30 -7.81 -12.95
N ASP A 53 11.60 -7.51 -11.68
CA ASP A 53 12.69 -6.64 -11.29
C ASP A 53 13.99 -7.45 -11.16
N THR A 54 14.93 -7.24 -12.07
CA THR A 54 16.20 -7.99 -12.08
C THR A 54 17.03 -7.70 -10.83
N ILE A 55 17.62 -8.75 -10.25
CA ILE A 55 18.45 -8.64 -9.05
C ILE A 55 19.91 -8.46 -9.45
N HIS A 56 20.55 -7.45 -8.87
CA HIS A 56 21.99 -7.20 -8.99
C HIS A 56 22.63 -7.13 -7.59
N TYR A 57 23.96 -7.13 -7.54
CA TYR A 57 24.71 -7.03 -6.29
C TYR A 57 25.77 -5.93 -6.37
N ASP A 58 25.69 -4.97 -5.45
CA ASP A 58 26.68 -3.92 -5.27
C ASP A 58 27.73 -4.40 -4.25
N ARG A 59 28.92 -4.73 -4.74
CA ARG A 59 30.04 -5.22 -3.90
C ARG A 59 30.58 -4.16 -2.96
N ALA A 60 30.55 -2.88 -3.33
CA ALA A 60 31.08 -1.80 -2.51
C ALA A 60 30.13 -1.51 -1.34
N ALA A 61 28.82 -1.45 -1.61
CA ALA A 61 27.80 -1.25 -0.60
C ALA A 61 27.38 -2.54 0.13
N ARG A 62 27.84 -3.71 -0.33
CA ARG A 62 27.48 -5.05 0.19
C ARG A 62 25.96 -5.24 0.29
N ARG A 63 25.24 -4.94 -0.79
CA ARG A 63 23.78 -5.03 -0.84
C ARG A 63 23.26 -5.52 -2.18
N PHE A 64 22.12 -6.18 -2.16
CA PHE A 64 21.35 -6.46 -3.36
C PHE A 64 20.64 -5.19 -3.84
N THR A 65 20.53 -5.03 -5.15
CA THR A 65 19.79 -3.95 -5.80
C THR A 65 18.81 -4.52 -6.82
N ARG A 66 17.87 -3.70 -7.28
CA ARG A 66 16.93 -4.05 -8.34
C ARG A 66 17.17 -3.14 -9.55
N GLY A 67 17.00 -3.67 -10.76
CA GLY A 67 17.06 -2.89 -12.00
C GLY A 67 15.86 -1.95 -12.20
N SER A 68 14.77 -2.20 -11.49
CA SER A 68 13.52 -1.42 -11.49
C SER A 68 12.73 -1.70 -10.20
N ASN A 69 11.58 -1.03 -10.03
CA ASN A 69 10.67 -1.28 -8.91
C ASN A 69 9.22 -1.50 -9.40
N ARG A 70 9.05 -2.42 -10.35
CA ARG A 70 7.73 -2.79 -10.91
C ARG A 70 6.87 -3.52 -9.90
N ALA A 71 7.50 -4.32 -9.03
CA ALA A 71 6.85 -5.02 -7.93
C ALA A 71 6.37 -4.09 -6.81
N GLY A 72 6.77 -2.81 -6.82
CA GLY A 72 6.34 -1.82 -5.82
C GLY A 72 6.85 -2.13 -4.42
N GLY A 73 8.08 -2.61 -4.32
CA GLY A 73 8.76 -2.89 -3.06
C GLY A 73 8.42 -4.23 -2.43
N LEU A 74 7.59 -5.06 -3.07
CA LEU A 74 7.05 -6.29 -2.50
C LEU A 74 7.24 -7.49 -3.43
N GLU A 75 7.92 -8.52 -2.96
CA GLU A 75 8.09 -9.81 -3.64
C GLU A 75 7.55 -10.92 -2.74
N GLY A 76 6.59 -11.72 -3.23
CA GLY A 76 5.99 -12.80 -2.43
C GLY A 76 5.25 -12.33 -1.17
N GLY A 77 4.75 -11.10 -1.16
CA GLY A 77 4.12 -10.51 0.03
C GLY A 77 5.10 -10.02 1.10
N ILE A 78 6.39 -9.89 0.74
CA ILE A 78 7.47 -9.45 1.64
C ILE A 78 8.18 -8.23 1.06
N THR A 79 8.56 -7.27 1.89
CA THR A 79 9.35 -6.12 1.43
C THR A 79 10.71 -6.55 0.90
N ASN A 80 11.10 -6.02 -0.27
CA ASN A 80 12.37 -6.36 -0.93
C ASN A 80 13.47 -5.28 -0.75
N GLY A 81 13.17 -4.22 -0.01
CA GLY A 81 14.08 -3.09 0.26
C GLY A 81 14.02 -1.96 -0.79
N GLN A 82 13.21 -2.10 -1.84
CA GLN A 82 12.81 -0.95 -2.68
C GLN A 82 11.65 -0.19 -2.02
N ASP A 83 11.32 0.98 -2.57
CA ASP A 83 10.16 1.75 -2.14
C ASP A 83 8.87 0.93 -2.23
N VAL A 84 8.08 0.95 -1.15
CA VAL A 84 6.73 0.37 -1.16
C VAL A 84 5.80 1.33 -1.89
N VAL A 85 5.29 0.90 -3.05
CA VAL A 85 4.45 1.72 -3.94
C VAL A 85 3.03 1.15 -3.94
N VAL A 86 2.07 1.96 -3.49
CA VAL A 86 0.65 1.60 -3.46
C VAL A 86 -0.16 2.76 -4.05
N ARG A 87 -1.16 2.45 -4.89
CA ARG A 87 -2.05 3.43 -5.52
C ARG A 87 -3.50 3.07 -5.22
N GLY A 88 -4.28 4.02 -4.73
CA GLY A 88 -5.73 3.86 -4.53
C GLY A 88 -6.52 4.53 -5.66
N PHE A 89 -7.55 3.84 -6.19
CA PHE A 89 -8.45 4.39 -7.20
C PHE A 89 -9.69 4.97 -6.53
N LEU A 90 -9.75 6.29 -6.41
CA LEU A 90 -10.82 7.00 -5.71
C LEU A 90 -11.94 7.43 -6.68
N LYS A 91 -13.19 7.07 -6.38
CA LYS A 91 -14.34 7.62 -7.12
C LYS A 91 -14.64 9.06 -6.68
N PRO A 92 -15.24 9.90 -7.54
CA PRO A 92 -15.84 11.16 -7.10
C PRO A 92 -16.90 10.90 -6.02
N ILE A 93 -16.89 11.73 -4.96
CA ILE A 93 -17.78 11.53 -3.80
C ILE A 93 -18.83 12.58 -3.61
N SER A 94 -18.56 13.82 -4.02
CA SER A 94 -19.47 14.93 -3.78
C SER A 94 -20.72 14.78 -4.63
N THR A 95 -21.86 14.91 -3.98
CA THR A 95 -23.17 15.03 -4.62
C THR A 95 -23.16 16.22 -5.58
N LEU A 96 -23.71 16.04 -6.78
CA LEU A 96 -23.66 17.07 -7.82
C LEU A 96 -24.67 18.18 -7.55
N ARG A 97 -24.31 19.44 -7.86
CA ARG A 97 -25.26 20.58 -7.83
C ARG A 97 -26.41 20.41 -8.81
N ARG A 98 -26.18 19.67 -9.91
CA ARG A 98 -27.24 19.11 -10.74
C ARG A 98 -27.49 17.71 -10.18
N PRO A 99 -28.45 17.56 -9.26
CA PRO A 99 -28.63 16.31 -8.53
C PRO A 99 -29.01 15.19 -9.51
N LEU A 100 -28.61 13.98 -9.17
CA LEU A 100 -28.99 12.78 -9.91
C LEU A 100 -30.38 12.31 -9.47
N GLU A 101 -31.02 11.50 -10.32
CA GLU A 101 -32.27 10.82 -9.99
C GLU A 101 -32.07 9.89 -8.78
N SER A 102 -33.08 9.85 -7.93
CA SER A 102 -33.14 9.06 -6.70
C SER A 102 -34.61 8.74 -6.37
N VAL A 103 -34.86 8.28 -5.15
CA VAL A 103 -36.19 7.91 -4.66
C VAL A 103 -36.35 8.39 -3.23
N ASP A 104 -37.49 8.98 -2.91
CA ASP A 104 -37.88 9.26 -1.54
C ASP A 104 -38.25 7.94 -0.85
N LEU A 105 -37.54 7.57 0.22
CA LEU A 105 -37.69 6.23 0.81
C LEU A 105 -39.00 6.04 1.60
N GLU A 106 -39.67 7.12 2.03
CA GLU A 106 -40.94 7.04 2.75
C GLU A 106 -42.11 6.86 1.78
N THR A 107 -42.16 7.70 0.74
CA THR A 107 -43.23 7.74 -0.26
C THR A 107 -43.02 6.74 -1.39
N ARG A 108 -41.78 6.33 -1.64
CA ARG A 108 -41.34 5.48 -2.76
C ARG A 108 -41.51 6.12 -4.14
N GLU A 109 -41.67 7.44 -4.18
CA GLU A 109 -41.81 8.21 -5.42
C GLU A 109 -40.45 8.71 -5.95
N PRO A 110 -40.32 8.96 -7.27
CA PRO A 110 -39.11 9.56 -7.85
C PRO A 110 -38.76 10.91 -7.20
N ALA A 111 -37.50 11.06 -6.79
CA ALA A 111 -36.98 12.28 -6.19
C ALA A 111 -35.58 12.60 -6.71
N LEU A 112 -35.05 13.77 -6.39
CA LEU A 112 -33.66 14.13 -6.70
C LEU A 112 -32.76 13.90 -5.48
N ALA A 113 -31.53 13.46 -5.70
CA ALA A 113 -30.56 13.23 -4.64
C ALA A 113 -30.26 14.52 -3.85
N ALA A 114 -30.17 14.41 -2.53
CA ALA A 114 -29.79 15.52 -1.66
C ALA A 114 -28.37 16.01 -1.95
N TYR A 115 -28.14 17.30 -1.75
CA TYR A 115 -26.84 17.94 -1.92
C TYR A 115 -26.18 18.15 -0.55
N GLU A 116 -25.16 17.37 -0.25
CA GLU A 116 -24.54 17.32 1.09
C GLU A 116 -23.20 18.05 1.15
N ARG A 117 -22.36 17.92 0.11
CA ARG A 117 -21.03 18.52 0.09
C ARG A 117 -20.68 19.15 -1.25
N SER A 118 -19.82 20.15 -1.20
CA SER A 118 -19.55 21.07 -2.31
C SER A 118 -18.15 21.00 -2.91
N ASP A 119 -17.25 20.23 -2.31
CA ASP A 119 -15.88 20.04 -2.79
C ASP A 119 -15.86 19.35 -4.17
N VAL A 120 -15.00 19.81 -5.07
CA VAL A 120 -14.90 19.25 -6.44
C VAL A 120 -13.98 18.02 -6.47
N ALA A 121 -12.91 18.03 -5.67
CA ALA A 121 -11.95 16.94 -5.60
C ALA A 121 -11.41 16.76 -4.18
N VAL A 122 -11.44 15.51 -3.71
CA VAL A 122 -10.83 15.10 -2.43
C VAL A 122 -9.53 14.32 -2.60
N VAL A 123 -9.10 14.06 -3.83
CA VAL A 123 -7.95 13.19 -4.12
C VAL A 123 -6.68 13.59 -3.33
N PRO A 124 -6.33 14.89 -3.18
CA PRO A 124 -5.18 15.28 -2.38
C PRO A 124 -5.31 14.90 -0.89
N ALA A 125 -6.49 15.14 -0.29
CA ALA A 125 -6.75 14.76 1.11
C ALA A 125 -6.78 13.24 1.30
N ALA A 126 -7.34 12.51 0.32
CA ALA A 126 -7.30 11.05 0.31
C ALA A 126 -5.88 10.50 0.23
N GLY A 127 -4.95 11.21 -0.43
CA GLY A 127 -3.53 10.86 -0.44
C GLY A 127 -2.93 10.83 0.97
N VAL A 128 -3.20 11.85 1.79
CA VAL A 128 -2.75 11.93 3.19
C VAL A 128 -3.33 10.78 4.03
N ILE A 129 -4.61 10.46 3.84
CA ILE A 129 -5.24 9.30 4.50
C ILE A 129 -4.56 8.01 4.05
N GLY A 130 -4.28 7.85 2.77
CA GLY A 130 -3.58 6.69 2.21
C GLY A 130 -2.19 6.51 2.81
N GLU A 131 -1.42 7.59 2.96
CA GLU A 131 -0.12 7.57 3.64
C GLU A 131 -0.24 7.07 5.08
N ALA A 132 -1.23 7.56 5.83
CA ALA A 132 -1.49 7.11 7.20
C ALA A 132 -1.86 5.62 7.27
N MET A 133 -2.72 5.15 6.36
CA MET A 133 -3.11 3.73 6.28
C MET A 133 -1.90 2.83 5.97
N VAL A 134 -1.03 3.23 5.03
CA VAL A 134 0.22 2.50 4.73
C VAL A 134 1.15 2.51 5.94
N ALA A 135 1.32 3.64 6.62
CA ALA A 135 2.18 3.76 7.79
C ALA A 135 1.72 2.84 8.93
N ILE A 136 0.41 2.76 9.21
CA ILE A 136 -0.15 1.86 10.23
C ILE A 136 0.15 0.40 9.90
N VAL A 137 -0.09 -0.04 8.66
CA VAL A 137 0.16 -1.42 8.24
C VAL A 137 1.65 -1.77 8.32
N LEU A 138 2.53 -0.86 7.87
CA LEU A 138 3.97 -1.05 7.97
C LEU A 138 4.45 -1.10 9.42
N ALA A 139 3.93 -0.24 10.30
CA ALA A 139 4.27 -0.25 11.72
C ALA A 139 3.84 -1.57 12.39
N GLN A 140 2.66 -2.09 12.06
CA GLN A 140 2.22 -3.41 12.55
C GLN A 140 3.16 -4.52 12.09
N ALA A 141 3.46 -4.60 10.79
CA ALA A 141 4.38 -5.60 10.25
C ALA A 141 5.80 -5.46 10.82
N PHE A 142 6.23 -4.24 11.13
CA PHE A 142 7.52 -3.96 11.78
C PHE A 142 7.55 -4.50 13.21
N LEU A 143 6.51 -4.23 14.00
CA LEU A 143 6.39 -4.74 15.37
C LEU A 143 6.19 -6.26 15.41
N GLU A 144 5.47 -6.85 14.45
CA GLU A 144 5.37 -8.31 14.33
C GLU A 144 6.73 -8.97 14.10
N LYS A 145 7.59 -8.34 13.29
CA LYS A 145 8.92 -8.87 12.98
C LYS A 145 9.94 -8.63 14.09
N PHE A 146 9.98 -7.42 14.64
CA PHE A 146 11.05 -6.99 15.54
C PHE A 146 10.65 -7.00 17.02
N GLY A 147 9.34 -7.07 17.30
CA GLY A 147 8.80 -7.11 18.66
C GLY A 147 9.27 -5.96 19.54
N GLY A 148 9.32 -6.25 20.84
CA GLY A 148 9.78 -5.35 21.88
C GLY A 148 8.66 -4.55 22.54
N ASP A 149 8.81 -4.32 23.84
CA ASP A 149 7.85 -3.56 24.64
C ASP A 149 8.27 -2.09 24.80
N SER A 150 9.42 -1.72 24.26
CA SER A 150 9.93 -0.35 24.23
C SER A 150 10.65 -0.05 22.92
N LEU A 151 10.68 1.22 22.52
CA LEU A 151 11.37 1.65 21.30
C LEU A 151 12.86 1.27 21.29
N ALA A 152 13.52 1.29 22.45
CA ALA A 152 14.93 0.92 22.57
C ALA A 152 15.17 -0.57 22.28
N GLU A 153 14.25 -1.43 22.75
CA GLU A 153 14.30 -2.87 22.48
C GLU A 153 14.00 -3.17 21.00
N THR A 154 12.92 -2.62 20.46
CA THR A 154 12.58 -2.77 19.04
C THR A 154 13.74 -2.30 18.15
N ARG A 155 14.37 -1.18 18.49
CA ARG A 155 15.56 -0.66 17.78
C ARG A 155 16.73 -1.63 17.84
N ARG A 156 17.07 -2.17 19.01
CA ARG A 156 18.14 -3.16 19.14
C ARG A 156 17.91 -4.39 18.26
N ASN A 157 16.67 -4.90 18.22
CA ASN A 157 16.31 -6.06 17.41
C ASN A 157 16.40 -5.74 15.91
N TYR A 158 15.91 -4.57 15.50
CA TYR A 158 16.04 -4.06 14.14
C TYR A 158 17.50 -3.90 13.71
N ASP A 159 18.34 -3.24 14.53
CA ASP A 159 19.75 -3.00 14.20
C ASP A 159 20.52 -4.32 14.07
N GLY A 160 20.23 -5.30 14.94
CA GLY A 160 20.77 -6.65 14.85
C GLY A 160 20.39 -7.36 13.55
N TYR A 161 19.12 -7.25 13.13
CA TYR A 161 18.65 -7.77 11.85
C TYR A 161 19.34 -7.10 10.66
N VAL A 162 19.46 -5.77 10.65
CA VAL A 162 20.13 -5.04 9.58
C VAL A 162 21.60 -5.45 9.47
N ALA A 163 22.29 -5.63 10.60
CA ALA A 163 23.66 -6.12 10.62
C ALA A 163 23.77 -7.55 10.06
N GLN A 164 22.81 -8.43 10.39
CA GLN A 164 22.75 -9.78 9.83
C GLN A 164 22.57 -9.73 8.31
N VAL A 165 21.60 -8.96 7.80
CA VAL A 165 21.32 -8.83 6.36
C VAL A 165 22.52 -8.27 5.60
N LYS A 166 23.23 -7.28 6.15
CA LYS A 166 24.44 -6.71 5.53
C LYS A 166 25.60 -7.71 5.43
N ASN A 167 25.58 -8.75 6.28
CA ASN A 167 26.60 -9.79 6.34
C ASN A 167 26.22 -11.09 5.61
N PHE A 168 25.04 -11.13 4.98
CA PHE A 168 24.64 -12.20 4.07
C PHE A 168 25.44 -12.10 2.75
#